data_AF-A0A0L0FT74-F1
#
_entry.id   AF-A0A0L0FT74-F1
#
_cell.length_a   1.000
_cell.length_b   1.000
_cell.length_c   1.000
_cell.angle_alpha   90.00
_cell.angle_beta   90.00
_cell.angle_gamma   90.00
#
_symmetry.space_group_name_H-M   'P 1'
#
loop_
_entity.id
_entity.type
_entity.pdbx_description
1 polymer ?
#
loop_
_entity_poly.entity_id
_entity_poly.type
_entity_poly.pdbx_seq_one_letter_code
_entity_poly.pdbx_strand_id
1 'polypeptide(L)'
;MLLDVEESFHTDIIDTTFSGISKSLVRPPTSFNTIKDRLPNLSGTAVKLLKGLMTYDPHGRLSARDALSHPYFREAPTPTSSEMLPTFPEHRNATKSTPSTRRAKSNLSSWDLKPKARHAYQGHT
;
A
#
# COMPACT_ATOMS: atom_id res chain seq x y z
N MET A 1 44.31 -8.96 -34.77
CA MET A 1 44.46 -10.42 -34.62
C MET A 1 44.20 -10.72 -33.17
N LEU A 2 43.06 -11.36 -32.87
CA LEU A 2 43.01 -12.79 -32.56
C LEU A 2 43.78 -13.05 -31.25
N LEU A 3 43.20 -13.47 -30.13
CA LEU A 3 42.17 -14.50 -29.97
C LEU A 3 41.45 -14.35 -28.62
N ASP A 4 40.24 -14.88 -28.66
CA ASP A 4 39.25 -15.11 -27.62
C ASP A 4 39.82 -15.60 -26.28
N VAL A 5 39.45 -14.89 -25.22
CA VAL A 5 39.26 -15.48 -23.89
C VAL A 5 37.78 -15.83 -23.82
N GLU A 6 37.47 -17.03 -24.30
CA GLU A 6 36.16 -17.64 -24.19
C GLU A 6 36.01 -18.16 -22.75
N GLU A 7 35.51 -17.29 -21.87
CA GLU A 7 35.10 -17.64 -20.52
C GLU A 7 33.85 -18.53 -20.65
N SER A 8 34.09 -19.84 -20.62
CA SER A 8 33.09 -20.90 -20.62
C SER A 8 32.21 -20.80 -19.38
N PHE A 9 31.13 -20.01 -19.44
CA PHE A 9 29.97 -20.24 -18.61
C PHE A 9 29.05 -21.22 -19.33
N HIS A 10 29.19 -22.48 -18.94
CA HIS A 10 28.36 -23.60 -19.32
C HIS A 10 26.86 -23.29 -19.14
N THR A 11 26.16 -23.04 -20.24
CA THR A 11 24.69 -22.90 -20.28
C THR A 11 24.08 -23.88 -21.27
N ASP A 12 24.28 -25.19 -21.06
CA ASP A 12 23.74 -26.24 -21.94
C ASP A 12 22.39 -26.83 -21.48
N ILE A 13 21.62 -26.15 -20.63
CA ILE A 13 20.36 -26.72 -20.12
C ILE A 13 19.09 -25.92 -20.49
N ILE A 14 19.18 -24.65 -20.87
CA ILE A 14 17.98 -23.80 -21.03
C ILE A 14 17.59 -23.41 -22.47
N ASP A 15 18.47 -23.54 -23.45
CA ASP A 15 18.18 -23.00 -24.80
C ASP A 15 17.44 -23.96 -25.75
N THR A 16 17.31 -25.26 -25.42
CA THR A 16 16.68 -26.24 -26.34
C THR A 16 15.28 -26.74 -25.91
N THR A 17 14.76 -26.38 -24.73
CA THR A 17 13.47 -26.93 -24.24
C THR A 17 12.33 -25.94 -24.06
N PHE A 18 12.54 -24.62 -24.22
CA PHE A 18 11.44 -23.66 -24.06
C PHE A 18 10.54 -23.51 -25.30
N SER A 19 11.00 -23.92 -26.49
CA SER A 19 10.24 -23.76 -27.75
C SER A 19 9.06 -24.73 -27.91
N GLY A 20 9.05 -25.85 -27.17
CA GLY A 20 8.03 -26.90 -27.30
C GLY A 20 6.73 -26.70 -26.49
N ILE A 21 6.76 -25.88 -25.44
CA ILE A 21 5.63 -25.72 -24.50
C ILE A 21 5.08 -24.27 -24.50
N SER A 22 5.81 -23.32 -25.09
CA SER A 22 5.51 -21.89 -24.99
C SER A 22 4.48 -21.35 -25.99
N LYS A 23 3.87 -22.21 -26.82
CA LYS A 23 3.04 -21.75 -27.95
C LYS A 23 1.59 -21.39 -27.66
N SER A 24 1.08 -21.47 -26.43
CA SER A 24 -0.28 -20.96 -26.19
C SER A 24 -0.54 -20.55 -24.75
N LEU A 25 0.08 -19.43 -24.36
CA LEU A 25 -0.52 -18.57 -23.34
C LEU A 25 -1.06 -17.34 -24.07
N VAL A 26 -2.08 -17.52 -24.91
CA VAL A 26 -2.90 -16.39 -25.36
C VAL A 26 -3.60 -15.88 -24.11
N ARG A 27 -2.97 -14.90 -23.44
CA ARG A 27 -3.60 -14.21 -22.33
C ARG A 27 -4.93 -13.66 -22.87
N PRO A 28 -6.06 -13.92 -22.20
CA PRO A 28 -7.33 -13.33 -22.62
C PRO A 28 -7.13 -11.81 -22.71
N PRO A 29 -7.78 -11.12 -23.65
CA PRO A 29 -7.70 -9.67 -23.73
C PRO A 29 -8.21 -9.10 -22.40
N THR A 30 -7.28 -8.74 -21.53
CA THR A 30 -7.59 -8.15 -20.25
C THR A 30 -8.06 -6.74 -20.52
N SER A 31 -9.32 -6.45 -20.19
CA SER A 31 -9.83 -5.09 -20.19
C SER A 31 -9.18 -4.33 -19.02
N PHE A 32 -8.02 -3.74 -19.28
CA PHE A 32 -7.20 -3.10 -18.24
C PHE A 32 -7.83 -1.81 -17.65
N ASN A 33 -9.03 -1.43 -18.09
CA ASN A 33 -9.63 -0.14 -17.79
C ASN A 33 -11.09 -0.27 -17.30
N THR A 34 -11.27 -0.91 -16.14
CA THR A 34 -12.57 -1.05 -15.43
C THR A 34 -12.85 0.10 -14.45
N ILE A 35 -12.13 1.22 -14.56
CA ILE A 35 -12.25 2.36 -13.64
C ILE A 35 -13.69 2.90 -13.58
N LYS A 36 -14.37 2.97 -14.73
CA LYS A 36 -15.78 3.43 -14.78
C LYS A 36 -16.73 2.49 -14.06
N ASP A 37 -16.47 1.19 -14.15
CA ASP A 37 -17.33 0.16 -13.55
C ASP A 37 -17.11 0.09 -12.02
N ARG A 38 -15.88 0.35 -11.57
CA ARG A 38 -15.51 0.37 -10.15
C ARG A 38 -15.86 1.68 -9.45
N LEU A 39 -15.85 2.79 -10.19
CA LEU A 39 -16.10 4.14 -9.68
C LEU A 39 -17.23 4.80 -10.48
N PRO A 40 -18.51 4.36 -10.29
CA PRO A 40 -19.64 4.84 -11.09
C PRO A 40 -19.97 6.33 -10.86
N ASN A 41 -19.64 6.87 -9.67
CA ASN A 41 -19.96 8.26 -9.29
C ASN A 41 -18.85 9.26 -9.67
N LEU A 42 -17.90 8.84 -10.51
CA LEU A 42 -16.74 9.66 -10.84
C LEU A 42 -17.00 10.50 -12.10
N SER A 43 -16.56 11.76 -12.10
CA SER A 43 -16.62 12.61 -13.29
C SER A 43 -15.82 12.01 -14.45
N GLY A 44 -16.25 12.30 -15.68
CA GLY A 44 -15.53 11.88 -16.88
C GLY A 44 -14.08 12.40 -16.92
N THR A 45 -13.78 13.57 -16.34
CA THR A 45 -12.40 14.09 -16.29
C THR A 45 -11.59 13.36 -15.21
N ALA A 46 -12.19 13.05 -14.07
CA ALA A 46 -11.59 12.26 -13.00
C ALA A 46 -11.18 10.87 -13.50
N VAL A 47 -12.03 10.22 -14.30
CA VAL A 47 -11.71 8.93 -14.92
C VAL A 47 -10.49 9.06 -15.84
N LYS A 48 -10.38 10.14 -16.62
CA LYS A 48 -9.21 10.36 -17.50
C LYS A 48 -7.92 10.57 -16.68
N LEU A 49 -7.99 11.32 -15.58
CA LEU A 49 -6.86 11.51 -14.68
C LEU A 49 -6.39 10.18 -14.09
N LEU A 50 -7.31 9.38 -13.55
CA LEU A 50 -6.99 8.08 -12.95
C LEU A 50 -6.41 7.10 -13.98
N LYS A 51 -6.91 7.10 -15.22
CA LYS A 51 -6.33 6.29 -16.30
C LYS A 51 -4.85 6.62 -16.53
N GLY A 52 -4.49 7.91 -16.55
CA GLY A 52 -3.10 8.33 -16.70
C GLY A 52 -2.22 7.94 -15.51
N LEU A 53 -2.73 8.08 -14.28
CA LEU A 53 -1.99 7.74 -13.05
C LEU A 53 -1.82 6.23 -12.87
N MET A 54 -2.81 5.44 -13.26
CA MET A 54 -2.84 3.97 -13.11
C MET A 54 -2.36 3.24 -14.37
N THR A 55 -1.67 3.92 -15.28
CA THR A 55 -1.06 3.28 -16.45
C THR A 55 0.11 2.40 -16.02
N TYR A 56 0.10 1.15 -16.49
CA TYR A 56 1.09 0.14 -16.14
C TYR A 56 2.50 0.52 -16.60
N ASP A 57 2.64 0.87 -17.88
CA ASP A 57 3.90 1.32 -18.46
C ASP A 57 4.38 2.62 -17.77
N PRO A 58 5.58 2.63 -17.16
CA PRO A 58 6.10 3.83 -16.51
C PRO A 58 6.36 4.97 -17.48
N HIS A 59 6.68 4.70 -18.75
CA HIS A 59 6.93 5.76 -19.74
C HIS A 59 5.65 6.43 -20.21
N GLY A 60 4.55 5.69 -20.29
CA GLY A 60 3.20 6.21 -20.57
C GLY A 60 2.45 6.74 -19.34
N ARG A 61 3.04 6.66 -18.14
CA ARG A 61 2.38 7.10 -16.90
C ARG A 61 2.41 8.61 -16.77
N LEU A 62 1.28 9.19 -16.37
CA LEU A 62 1.14 10.63 -16.19
C LEU A 62 2.12 11.16 -15.13
N SER A 63 2.90 12.18 -15.47
CA SER A 63 3.83 12.83 -14.55
C SER A 63 3.08 13.61 -13.47
N ALA A 64 3.71 13.83 -12.31
CA ALA A 64 3.08 14.61 -11.23
C ALA A 64 2.76 16.05 -11.65
N ARG A 65 3.62 16.67 -12.46
CA ARG A 65 3.42 18.03 -12.97
C ARG A 65 2.20 18.10 -13.89
N ASP A 66 2.07 17.13 -14.79
CA ASP A 66 0.96 17.07 -15.73
C ASP A 66 -0.34 16.72 -15.00
N ALA A 67 -0.27 15.83 -14.01
CA ALA A 67 -1.40 15.47 -13.16
C ALA A 67 -1.98 16.70 -12.44
N LEU A 68 -1.14 17.54 -11.82
CA LEU A 68 -1.58 18.76 -11.15
C LEU A 68 -2.22 19.78 -12.10
N SER A 69 -1.82 19.78 -13.38
CA SER A 69 -2.39 20.66 -14.40
C SER A 69 -3.74 20.17 -14.97
N HIS A 70 -4.17 18.96 -14.61
CA HIS A 70 -5.34 18.32 -15.20
C HIS A 70 -6.65 19.06 -14.88
N PRO A 71 -7.60 19.16 -15.83
CA PRO A 71 -8.87 19.88 -15.64
C PRO A 71 -9.74 19.37 -14.48
N TYR A 72 -9.48 18.16 -13.97
CA TYR A 72 -10.16 17.59 -12.81
C TYR A 72 -10.10 18.50 -11.58
N PHE A 73 -9.00 19.23 -11.36
CA PHE A 73 -8.89 20.12 -10.20
C PHE A 73 -9.61 21.47 -10.37
N ARG A 74 -10.15 21.72 -11.57
CA ARG A 74 -10.87 22.96 -11.93
C ARG A 74 -12.35 22.73 -12.17
N GLU A 75 -12.80 21.47 -12.28
CA GLU A 75 -14.22 21.16 -12.42
C GLU A 75 -14.95 21.32 -11.07
N ALA A 76 -16.26 21.55 -11.12
CA ALA A 76 -17.08 21.54 -9.93
C ALA A 76 -17.36 20.08 -9.49
N PRO A 77 -17.45 19.79 -8.18
CA PRO A 77 -17.29 20.70 -7.06
C PRO A 77 -15.82 21.06 -6.78
N THR A 78 -15.58 22.29 -6.33
CA THR A 78 -14.23 22.72 -5.94
C THR A 78 -13.73 21.89 -4.74
N PRO A 79 -12.40 21.74 -4.59
CA PRO A 79 -11.83 21.08 -3.42
C PRO A 79 -12.33 21.72 -2.12
N THR A 80 -12.66 20.88 -1.13
CA THR A 80 -13.01 21.33 0.21
C THR A 80 -11.83 22.10 0.82
N SER A 81 -12.10 23.27 1.42
CA SER A 81 -11.08 24.02 2.15
C SER A 81 -10.52 23.20 3.32
N SER A 82 -9.23 23.36 3.63
CA SER A 82 -8.56 22.59 4.68
C SER A 82 -9.22 22.74 6.06
N GLU A 83 -9.84 23.88 6.32
CA GLU A 83 -10.54 24.19 7.58
C GLU A 83 -11.85 23.40 7.75
N MET A 84 -12.48 22.98 6.64
CA MET A 84 -13.71 22.18 6.68
C MET A 84 -13.45 20.67 6.66
N LEU A 85 -12.18 20.26 6.56
CA LEU A 85 -11.84 18.84 6.66
C LEU A 85 -12.04 18.36 8.10
N PRO A 86 -12.50 17.11 8.30
CA PRO A 86 -12.56 16.53 9.64
C PRO A 86 -11.14 16.49 10.22
N THR A 87 -10.96 17.06 11.41
CA THR A 87 -9.69 16.95 12.13
C THR A 87 -9.64 15.58 12.81
N PHE A 88 -8.64 14.77 12.44
CA PHE A 88 -8.36 13.54 13.17
C PHE A 88 -7.66 13.87 14.49
N PRO A 89 -8.00 13.19 15.60
CA PRO A 89 -7.26 13.35 16.85
C PRO A 89 -5.79 12.98 16.62
N GLU A 90 -4.87 13.88 17.02
CA GLU A 90 -3.45 13.67 16.86
C GLU A 90 -2.92 12.67 17.92
N HIS A 91 -2.95 11.38 17.61
CA HIS A 91 -2.47 10.34 18.51
C HIS A 91 -0.93 10.36 18.72
N ARG A 92 -0.19 11.02 17.82
CA ARG A 92 1.29 10.98 17.80
C ARG A 92 1.96 11.88 18.84
N ASN A 93 1.29 12.96 19.26
CA ASN A 93 1.81 13.91 20.26
C ASN A 93 1.21 13.74 21.65
N ALA A 94 0.17 12.92 21.81
CA ALA A 94 -0.51 12.69 23.09
C ALA A 94 0.41 12.15 24.21
N THR A 95 1.57 11.58 23.87
CA THR A 95 2.53 11.03 24.84
C THR A 95 3.70 11.95 25.18
N LYS A 96 3.77 13.19 24.66
CA LYS A 96 4.96 14.04 24.80
C LYS A 96 4.79 15.32 25.64
N SER A 97 3.63 15.54 26.27
CA SER A 97 3.38 16.77 27.05
C SER A 97 3.06 16.53 28.53
N THR A 98 3.74 15.59 29.19
CA THR A 98 3.89 15.67 30.66
C THR A 98 5.37 15.74 31.00
N PRO A 99 5.92 16.91 31.36
CA PRO A 99 7.07 16.92 32.25
C PRO A 99 6.60 16.29 33.56
N SER A 100 6.90 14.99 33.74
CA SER A 100 6.62 14.24 34.97
C SER A 100 7.43 14.84 36.11
N THR A 101 6.90 15.92 36.66
CA THR A 101 7.35 16.52 37.90
C THR A 101 6.44 16.00 38.99
N ARG A 102 7.03 15.12 39.83
CA ARG A 102 6.62 14.68 41.18
C ARG A 102 5.50 13.62 41.16
N ARG A 103 5.56 12.48 41.86
CA ARG A 103 6.06 12.26 43.22
C ARG A 103 6.05 10.74 43.53
N ALA A 104 7.16 10.21 44.06
CA ALA A 104 7.30 9.01 44.89
C ALA A 104 6.31 7.82 44.69
N LYS A 105 6.73 6.82 43.90
CA LYS A 105 6.37 5.41 44.11
C LYS A 105 7.65 4.58 44.02
N SER A 106 8.52 4.72 45.00
CA SER A 106 9.80 4.01 45.00
C SER A 106 9.70 2.56 45.48
N ASN A 107 8.64 2.13 46.18
CA ASN A 107 8.66 0.82 46.86
C ASN A 107 7.38 -0.02 46.68
N LEU A 108 6.93 -0.28 45.44
CA LEU A 108 5.92 -1.33 45.21
C LEU A 108 6.23 -2.07 43.90
N SER A 109 6.67 -3.34 44.01
CA SER A 109 6.93 -4.16 42.83
C SER A 109 5.58 -4.66 42.28
N SER A 110 5.40 -4.56 40.97
CA SER A 110 4.15 -4.94 40.27
C SER A 110 3.81 -6.43 40.39
N TRP A 111 4.73 -7.26 40.90
CA TRP A 111 4.57 -8.69 41.11
C TRP A 111 3.96 -9.02 42.48
N ASP A 112 3.85 -8.04 43.39
CA ASP A 112 3.27 -8.20 44.73
C ASP A 112 1.72 -8.19 44.74
N LEU A 113 1.09 -8.18 43.57
CA LEU A 113 -0.36 -8.31 43.44
C LEU A 113 -0.74 -9.80 43.50
N LYS A 114 -1.17 -10.27 44.69
CA LYS A 114 -1.63 -11.65 44.91
C LYS A 114 -2.75 -12.01 43.91
N PRO A 115 -2.65 -13.15 43.20
CA PRO A 115 -3.67 -13.58 42.25
C PRO A 115 -4.97 -13.93 42.97
N LYS A 116 -6.09 -13.41 42.46
CA LYS A 116 -7.44 -13.66 42.97
C LYS A 116 -7.85 -15.11 42.68
N ALA A 117 -8.17 -15.88 43.72
CA ALA A 117 -8.51 -17.30 43.63
C ALA A 117 -9.65 -17.56 42.62
N ARG A 118 -9.42 -18.49 41.68
CA ARG A 118 -10.43 -18.96 40.71
C ARG A 118 -11.27 -20.03 41.41
N HIS A 119 -12.60 -19.91 41.37
CA HIS A 119 -13.52 -20.90 41.93
C HIS A 119 -13.28 -22.30 41.32
N ALA A 120 -13.08 -23.30 42.19
CA ALA A 120 -12.90 -24.69 41.80
C ALA A 120 -14.23 -25.30 41.35
N TYR A 121 -14.24 -25.96 40.19
CA TYR A 121 -15.36 -26.80 39.74
C TYR A 121 -15.45 -28.05 40.62
N GLN A 122 -16.58 -28.26 41.30
CA GLN A 122 -16.89 -29.51 42.01
C GLN A 122 -17.66 -30.45 41.08
N GLY A 123 -16.96 -31.48 40.58
CA GLY A 123 -17.59 -32.62 39.90
C GLY A 123 -18.28 -33.53 40.92
N HIS A 124 -19.50 -33.95 40.61
CA HIS A 124 -20.25 -34.99 41.31
C HIS A 124 -20.31 -36.21 40.37
N THR A 125 -20.02 -37.38 40.93
CA THR A 125 -20.00 -38.70 40.29
C THR A 125 -21.39 -39.21 39.98
#